data_AF-A0A819ZED1-F1
#
_entry.id   AF-A0A819ZED1-F1
#
_cell.length_a   1.000
_cell.length_b   1.000
_cell.length_c   1.000
_cell.angle_alpha   90.00
_cell.angle_beta   90.00
_cell.angle_gamma   90.00
#
_symmetry.space_group_name_H-M   'P 1'
#
loop_
_entity.id
_entity.type
_entity.pdbx_description
1 polymer ?
#
loop_
_entity_poly.entity_id
_entity_poly.type
_entity_poly.pdbx_seq_one_letter_code
_entity_poly.pdbx_strand_id
1 'polypeptide(L)'
;MRKYKHVLDSIQCSNLCTNCRLVVAEYACDTCKNEKFCSECYGSVHAPHIMQKHQRLPIGKQLPEMPPCEKHPRRQLEYWCYTCLTVICIDCLLLEHRDHKYTSIDGVTKEFDTKINTNFQSIQSSLEYRIKQAEMLINAVETDSQSNQSKITNIMTLLRKTIDEHEKAMRQQILTIETEQKKQLEDYKTRLKHDLQNLNMQKANFEMLFSSKNYIKLLQTKQGFDDYVNRTNAALKSLKMPSRTEYYLERLDQLQIIQEKIKQCGRYVEVEPYQNAQLEKWIAENGTNQILNLKDRNLTDPDMKIVADLLRKST
;
A
#
# COMPACT_ATOMS: atom_id res chain seq x y z
N MET A 1 17.02 74.17 -40.89
CA MET A 1 15.57 74.00 -40.64
C MET A 1 15.34 72.58 -40.16
N ARG A 2 15.05 72.43 -38.87
CA ARG A 2 13.71 72.12 -38.35
C ARG A 2 13.22 70.74 -38.79
N LYS A 3 13.42 69.72 -37.97
CA LYS A 3 12.47 68.60 -37.90
C LYS A 3 12.52 67.75 -36.61
N TYR A 4 13.03 68.27 -35.48
CA TYR A 4 12.83 67.62 -34.18
C TYR A 4 12.66 68.62 -33.04
N LYS A 5 11.81 69.64 -33.23
CA LYS A 5 11.45 70.61 -32.18
C LYS A 5 9.96 70.58 -31.80
N HIS A 6 9.27 69.47 -32.08
CA HIS A 6 7.84 69.30 -31.80
C HIS A 6 7.47 67.94 -31.19
N VAL A 7 8.41 67.27 -30.50
CA VAL A 7 8.11 66.01 -29.76
C VAL A 7 8.41 66.12 -28.26
N LEU A 8 8.76 67.31 -27.76
CA LEU A 8 8.99 67.55 -26.32
C LEU A 8 7.88 68.38 -25.64
N ASP A 9 6.86 68.83 -26.37
CA ASP A 9 5.77 69.64 -25.81
C ASP A 9 4.42 68.90 -25.66
N SER A 10 4.39 67.57 -25.79
CA SER A 10 3.13 66.81 -25.68
C SER A 10 3.11 65.67 -24.65
N ILE A 11 4.19 65.48 -23.87
CA ILE A 11 4.32 64.33 -22.94
C ILE A 11 4.17 64.67 -21.44
N GLN A 12 3.95 65.92 -21.02
CA GLN A 12 3.95 66.22 -19.57
C GLN A 12 2.89 67.20 -19.07
N CYS A 13 1.67 67.16 -19.61
CA CYS A 13 0.53 67.87 -18.98
C CYS A 13 -0.31 67.02 -18.01
N SER A 14 -0.23 65.68 -18.04
CA SER A 14 -1.12 64.81 -17.26
C SER A 14 -0.62 64.45 -15.85
N ASN A 15 0.63 64.77 -15.53
CA ASN A 15 1.27 64.46 -14.25
C ASN A 15 1.74 65.71 -13.49
N LEU A 16 1.30 66.90 -13.88
CA LEU A 16 1.60 68.12 -13.12
C LEU A 16 0.80 68.15 -11.81
N CYS A 17 1.34 68.85 -10.82
CA CYS A 17 0.64 69.16 -9.59
C CYS A 17 -0.68 69.88 -9.91
N THR A 18 -1.79 69.36 -9.41
CA THR A 18 -3.15 69.86 -9.64
C THR A 18 -3.30 71.29 -9.12
N ASN A 19 -2.61 71.61 -8.02
CA ASN A 19 -2.67 72.92 -7.35
C ASN A 19 -1.81 73.99 -8.04
N CYS A 20 -0.48 73.80 -8.13
CA CYS A 20 0.39 74.83 -8.70
C CYS A 20 0.51 74.72 -10.23
N ARG A 21 0.32 73.54 -10.82
CA ARG A 21 0.53 73.24 -12.26
C ARG A 21 1.94 73.56 -12.78
N LEU A 22 2.91 73.81 -11.89
CA LEU A 22 4.27 74.21 -12.24
C LEU A 22 5.28 73.05 -12.23
N VAL A 23 5.06 72.06 -11.35
CA VAL A 23 5.98 70.94 -11.16
C VAL A 23 5.26 69.61 -11.29
N VAL A 24 6.00 68.57 -11.63
CA VAL A 24 5.47 67.20 -11.69
C VAL A 24 5.02 66.77 -10.30
N ALA A 25 3.82 66.21 -10.20
CA ALA A 25 3.30 65.66 -8.97
C ALA A 25 4.05 64.40 -8.57
N GLU A 26 4.37 64.30 -7.29
CA GLU A 26 5.05 63.14 -6.69
C GLU A 26 4.07 62.24 -5.93
N TYR A 27 2.97 62.84 -5.45
CA TYR A 27 1.98 62.16 -4.62
C TYR A 27 0.58 62.39 -5.18
N ALA A 28 -0.31 61.45 -4.94
CA ALA A 28 -1.75 61.65 -5.01
C ALA A 28 -2.34 61.59 -3.60
N CYS A 29 -3.50 62.19 -3.44
CA CYS A 29 -4.27 62.12 -2.20
C CYS A 29 -5.45 61.15 -2.38
N ASP A 30 -5.52 60.11 -1.55
CA ASP A 30 -6.59 59.10 -1.63
C ASP A 30 -7.99 59.69 -1.39
N THR A 31 -8.07 60.70 -0.53
CA THR A 31 -9.32 61.32 -0.08
C THR A 31 -9.73 62.49 -0.97
N CYS A 32 -8.78 63.19 -1.60
CA CYS A 32 -9.04 64.23 -2.60
C CYS A 32 -9.19 63.63 -4.01
N LYS A 33 -9.96 62.54 -4.16
CA LYS A 33 -10.25 61.90 -5.46
C LYS A 33 -9.00 61.63 -6.31
N ASN A 34 -7.94 61.10 -5.70
CA ASN A 34 -6.67 60.84 -6.36
C ASN A 34 -6.02 62.06 -7.04
N GLU A 35 -6.37 63.29 -6.63
CA GLU A 35 -5.72 64.51 -7.11
C GLU A 35 -4.22 64.46 -6.87
N LYS A 36 -3.45 64.87 -7.89
CA LYS A 36 -1.99 64.78 -7.90
C LYS A 36 -1.37 66.05 -7.34
N PHE A 37 -0.43 65.96 -6.41
CA PHE A 37 0.24 67.09 -5.77
C PHE A 37 1.75 66.91 -5.79
N CYS A 38 2.50 68.02 -5.84
CA CYS A 38 3.91 68.02 -5.43
C CYS A 38 4.02 68.07 -3.91
N SER A 39 5.22 67.74 -3.38
CA SER A 39 5.48 67.68 -1.94
C SER A 39 5.02 68.94 -1.18
N GLU A 40 5.36 70.12 -1.73
CA GLU A 40 5.08 71.41 -1.09
C GLU A 40 3.58 71.79 -1.14
N CYS A 41 2.93 71.56 -2.28
CA CYS A 41 1.48 71.81 -2.41
C CYS A 41 0.66 70.83 -1.58
N TYR A 42 1.09 69.58 -1.45
CA TYR A 42 0.41 68.62 -0.58
C TYR A 42 0.44 69.13 0.87
N GLY A 43 1.62 69.53 1.35
CA GLY A 43 1.79 70.07 2.71
C GLY A 43 0.98 71.34 2.96
N SER A 44 0.89 72.23 1.97
CA SER A 44 0.11 73.48 2.08
C SER A 44 -1.41 73.24 2.05
N VAL A 45 -1.90 72.45 1.10
CA VAL A 45 -3.35 72.15 0.94
C VAL A 45 -3.87 71.31 2.10
N HIS A 46 -3.06 70.38 2.62
CA HIS A 46 -3.44 69.49 3.73
C HIS A 46 -2.95 69.96 5.10
N ALA A 47 -2.44 71.19 5.21
CA ALA A 47 -2.06 71.80 6.49
C ALA A 47 -3.22 71.93 7.49
N PRO A 48 -4.46 72.29 7.07
CA PRO A 48 -5.59 72.42 7.99
C PRO A 48 -5.88 71.09 8.72
N HIS A 49 -6.18 71.17 10.01
CA HIS A 49 -6.37 70.00 10.89
C HIS A 49 -7.40 68.97 10.35
N ILE A 50 -8.41 69.43 9.59
CA ILE A 50 -9.43 68.56 9.00
C ILE A 50 -8.89 67.69 7.84
N MET A 51 -7.83 68.14 7.15
CA MET A 51 -7.25 67.49 5.97
C MET A 51 -5.98 66.69 6.27
N GLN A 52 -5.44 66.80 7.49
CA GLN A 52 -4.27 66.01 7.93
C GLN A 52 -4.54 64.49 7.98
N LYS A 53 -5.81 64.08 8.03
CA LYS A 53 -6.22 62.68 7.96
C LYS A 53 -6.14 62.08 6.56
N HIS A 54 -5.99 62.91 5.52
CA HIS A 54 -5.87 62.44 4.15
C HIS A 54 -4.52 61.73 3.93
N GLN A 55 -4.51 60.63 3.18
CA GLN A 55 -3.31 59.83 2.98
C GLN A 55 -2.61 60.19 1.66
N ARG A 56 -1.30 60.46 1.76
CA ARG A 56 -0.44 60.63 0.59
C ARG A 56 -0.05 59.26 0.02
N LEU A 57 -0.30 59.06 -1.27
CA LEU A 57 0.08 57.87 -2.02
C LEU A 57 1.07 58.24 -3.14
N PRO A 58 2.14 57.48 -3.40
CA PRO A 58 2.99 57.74 -4.56
C PRO A 58 2.22 57.64 -5.88
N ILE A 59 2.52 58.49 -6.86
CA ILE A 59 1.96 58.38 -8.21
C ILE A 59 2.27 56.97 -8.78
N GLY A 60 1.25 56.25 -9.24
CA GLY A 60 1.34 54.86 -9.73
C GLY A 60 0.86 53.81 -8.71
N LYS A 61 0.63 54.19 -7.45
CA LYS A 61 0.03 53.33 -6.41
C LYS A 61 -1.33 53.84 -5.93
N GLN A 62 -2.02 54.65 -6.75
CA GLN A 62 -3.37 55.11 -6.43
C GLN A 62 -4.36 53.94 -6.42
N LEU A 63 -5.38 54.04 -5.56
CA LEU A 63 -6.50 53.11 -5.62
C LEU A 63 -7.24 53.32 -6.95
N PRO A 64 -7.55 52.24 -7.71
CA PRO A 64 -8.31 52.37 -8.94
C PRO A 64 -9.64 53.06 -8.67
N GLU A 65 -9.97 54.09 -9.44
CA GLU A 65 -11.29 54.69 -9.38
C GLU A 65 -12.33 53.72 -9.93
N MET A 66 -13.48 53.64 -9.28
CA MET A 66 -14.60 52.86 -9.81
C MET A 66 -15.03 53.43 -11.16
N PRO A 67 -15.25 52.58 -12.17
CA PRO A 67 -15.59 53.05 -13.51
C PRO A 67 -16.92 53.83 -13.49
N PRO A 68 -17.08 54.80 -14.41
CA PRO A 68 -18.35 55.51 -14.57
C PRO A 68 -19.44 54.56 -15.07
N CYS A 69 -20.68 54.82 -14.69
CA CYS A 69 -21.82 54.08 -15.18
C CYS A 69 -22.07 54.38 -16.67
N GLU A 70 -22.28 53.36 -17.48
CA GLU A 70 -22.57 53.50 -18.91
C GLU A 70 -23.84 54.35 -19.17
N LYS A 71 -24.88 54.17 -18.35
CA LYS A 71 -26.14 54.93 -18.44
C LYS A 71 -26.03 56.34 -17.84
N HIS A 72 -25.17 56.51 -16.83
CA HIS A 72 -25.02 57.76 -16.10
C HIS A 72 -23.53 58.13 -16.01
N PRO A 73 -22.91 58.68 -17.09
CA PRO A 73 -21.46 58.88 -17.17
C PRO A 73 -20.86 59.81 -16.11
N ARG A 74 -21.69 60.60 -15.43
CA ARG A 74 -21.30 61.48 -14.32
C ARG A 74 -21.30 60.79 -12.95
N ARG A 75 -21.74 59.54 -12.86
CA ARG A 75 -21.80 58.75 -11.62
C ARG A 75 -20.87 57.55 -11.72
N GLN A 76 -20.21 57.23 -10.61
CA GLN A 76 -19.39 56.02 -10.47
C GLN A 76 -20.26 54.83 -10.05
N LEU A 77 -19.82 53.63 -10.38
CA LEU A 77 -20.42 52.39 -9.88
C LEU A 77 -20.00 52.19 -8.42
N GLU A 78 -20.96 52.13 -7.51
CA GLU A 78 -20.71 52.14 -6.05
C GLU A 78 -21.49 51.05 -5.30
N TYR A 79 -22.55 50.51 -5.91
CA TYR A 79 -23.48 49.58 -5.27
C TYR A 79 -23.59 48.27 -6.05
N TRP A 80 -23.88 47.17 -5.35
CA TRP A 80 -24.24 45.88 -5.91
C TRP A 80 -25.73 45.62 -5.69
N CYS A 81 -26.46 45.30 -6.75
CA CYS A 81 -27.86 44.89 -6.68
C CYS A 81 -27.95 43.37 -6.59
N TYR A 82 -28.42 42.82 -5.45
CA TYR A 82 -28.57 41.37 -5.26
C TYR A 82 -29.67 40.76 -6.14
N THR A 83 -30.69 41.54 -6.51
CA THR A 83 -31.79 41.05 -7.37
C THR A 83 -31.34 40.92 -8.82
N CYS A 84 -30.60 41.91 -9.33
CA CYS A 84 -30.16 41.95 -10.73
C CYS A 84 -28.75 41.38 -10.95
N LEU A 85 -28.03 41.04 -9.87
CA LEU A 85 -26.66 40.54 -9.88
C LEU A 85 -25.70 41.42 -10.71
N THR A 86 -25.79 42.74 -10.52
CA THR A 86 -24.95 43.71 -11.24
C THR A 86 -24.51 44.85 -10.33
N VAL A 87 -23.36 45.47 -10.69
CA VAL A 87 -22.92 46.74 -10.12
C VAL A 87 -23.72 47.90 -10.73
N ILE A 88 -24.10 48.86 -9.90
CA ILE A 88 -24.95 50.01 -10.26
C ILE A 88 -24.45 51.30 -9.60
N CYS A 89 -24.79 52.45 -10.19
CA CYS A 89 -24.57 53.76 -9.58
C CYS A 89 -25.80 54.25 -8.80
N ILE A 90 -25.68 55.38 -8.09
CA ILE A 90 -26.77 55.96 -7.31
C ILE A 90 -28.01 56.32 -8.15
N ASP A 91 -27.83 56.81 -9.38
CA ASP A 91 -28.95 57.19 -10.24
C ASP A 91 -29.69 55.93 -10.75
N CYS A 92 -28.97 54.85 -11.11
CA CYS A 92 -29.58 53.55 -11.41
C CYS A 92 -30.36 53.00 -10.21
N LEU A 93 -29.80 53.13 -9.01
CA LEU A 93 -30.45 52.68 -7.78
C LEU A 93 -31.80 53.37 -7.57
N LEU A 94 -31.87 54.70 -7.76
CA LEU A 94 -33.08 55.48 -7.52
C LEU A 94 -34.14 55.34 -8.61
N LEU A 95 -33.73 55.13 -9.87
CA LEU A 95 -34.63 55.14 -11.03
C LEU A 95 -35.09 53.73 -11.43
N GLU A 96 -34.18 52.76 -11.48
CA GLU A 96 -34.44 51.43 -12.06
C GLU A 96 -34.43 50.30 -11.02
N HIS A 97 -33.68 50.45 -9.91
CA HIS A 97 -33.49 49.40 -8.90
C HIS A 97 -34.05 49.78 -7.52
N ARG A 98 -35.02 50.70 -7.47
CA ARG A 98 -35.50 51.33 -6.23
C ARG A 98 -35.99 50.33 -5.17
N ASP A 99 -36.66 49.28 -5.62
CA ASP A 99 -37.25 48.26 -4.75
C ASP A 99 -36.40 46.97 -4.65
N HIS A 100 -35.19 46.97 -5.22
CA HIS A 100 -34.29 45.83 -5.17
C HIS A 100 -33.38 45.88 -3.94
N LYS A 101 -32.99 44.71 -3.44
CA LYS A 101 -32.00 44.62 -2.36
C LYS A 101 -30.63 45.01 -2.92
N TYR A 102 -29.94 45.93 -2.25
CA TYR A 102 -28.61 46.39 -2.64
C TYR A 102 -27.68 46.54 -1.43
N THR A 103 -26.37 46.62 -1.70
CA THR A 103 -25.33 46.96 -0.73
C THR A 103 -24.21 47.73 -1.42
N SER A 104 -23.22 48.25 -0.67
CA SER A 104 -22.02 48.83 -1.27
C SER A 104 -21.11 47.76 -1.86
N ILE A 105 -20.34 48.12 -2.90
CA ILE A 105 -19.33 47.22 -3.49
C ILE A 105 -18.33 46.75 -2.43
N ASP A 106 -17.87 47.62 -1.54
CA ASP A 106 -16.96 47.25 -0.45
C ASP A 106 -17.56 46.23 0.52
N GLY A 107 -18.87 46.30 0.75
CA GLY A 107 -19.59 45.36 1.61
C GLY A 107 -19.68 43.98 0.98
N VAL A 108 -20.17 43.89 -0.26
CA VAL A 108 -20.33 42.61 -0.95
C VAL A 108 -18.99 41.97 -1.28
N THR A 109 -17.95 42.75 -1.59
CA THR A 109 -16.62 42.20 -1.88
C THR A 109 -16.00 41.55 -0.65
N LYS A 110 -16.10 42.16 0.54
CA LYS A 110 -15.65 41.54 1.80
C LYS A 110 -16.44 40.28 2.15
N GLU A 111 -17.76 40.31 1.99
CA GLU A 111 -18.62 39.13 2.20
C GLU A 111 -18.22 37.99 1.26
N PHE A 112 -18.07 38.31 -0.03
CA PHE A 112 -17.74 37.34 -1.07
C PHE A 112 -16.32 36.80 -0.93
N ASP A 113 -15.34 37.63 -0.60
CA ASP A 113 -13.96 37.21 -0.32
C ASP A 113 -13.91 36.23 0.86
N THR A 114 -14.60 36.55 1.96
CA THR A 114 -14.70 35.65 3.12
C THR A 114 -15.33 34.32 2.71
N LYS A 115 -16.46 34.37 1.98
CA LYS A 115 -17.18 33.17 1.53
C LYS A 115 -16.34 32.31 0.57
N ILE A 116 -15.63 32.93 -0.37
CA ILE A 116 -14.70 32.26 -1.27
C ILE A 116 -13.64 31.54 -0.44
N ASN A 117 -12.95 32.25 0.44
CA ASN A 117 -11.85 31.68 1.21
C ASN A 117 -12.31 30.51 2.09
N THR A 118 -13.46 30.65 2.77
CA THR A 118 -14.04 29.56 3.57
C THR A 118 -14.43 28.36 2.70
N ASN A 119 -15.07 28.58 1.55
CA ASN A 119 -15.48 27.50 0.65
C ASN A 119 -14.26 26.76 0.06
N PHE A 120 -13.25 27.49 -0.41
CA PHE A 120 -12.03 26.89 -0.95
C PHE A 120 -11.28 26.09 0.12
N GLN A 121 -11.16 26.62 1.34
CA GLN A 121 -10.57 25.89 2.47
C GLN A 121 -11.33 24.60 2.76
N SER A 122 -12.67 24.67 2.84
CA SER A 122 -13.51 23.49 3.09
C SER A 122 -13.36 22.42 1.99
N ILE A 123 -13.40 22.83 0.72
CA ILE A 123 -13.22 21.91 -0.42
C ILE A 123 -11.81 21.31 -0.39
N GLN A 124 -10.78 22.12 -0.15
CA GLN A 124 -9.40 21.66 -0.06
C GLN A 124 -9.23 20.60 1.04
N SER A 125 -9.71 20.87 2.26
CA SER A 125 -9.63 19.91 3.36
C SER A 125 -10.40 18.61 3.06
N SER A 126 -11.57 18.71 2.40
CA SER A 126 -12.33 17.53 1.98
C SER A 126 -11.58 16.68 0.96
N LEU A 127 -10.92 17.32 -0.03
CA LEU A 127 -10.11 16.62 -1.03
C LEU A 127 -8.88 15.96 -0.41
N GLU A 128 -8.13 16.67 0.43
CA GLU A 128 -6.96 16.15 1.14
C GLU A 128 -7.33 14.94 2.01
N TYR A 129 -8.45 15.03 2.73
CA TYR A 129 -8.95 13.91 3.53
C TYR A 129 -9.29 12.69 2.67
N ARG A 130 -10.01 12.88 1.55
CA ARG A 130 -10.38 11.79 0.65
C ARG A 130 -9.17 11.15 -0.04
N ILE A 131 -8.15 11.93 -0.39
CA ILE A 131 -6.88 11.42 -0.91
C ILE A 131 -6.24 10.50 0.13
N LYS A 132 -6.14 10.96 1.39
CA LYS A 132 -5.57 10.14 2.48
C LYS A 132 -6.36 8.85 2.73
N GLN A 133 -7.68 8.89 2.64
CA GLN A 133 -8.51 7.66 2.73
C GLN A 133 -8.23 6.70 1.59
N ALA A 134 -8.11 7.20 0.36
CA ALA A 134 -7.77 6.37 -0.80
C ALA A 134 -6.39 5.72 -0.63
N GLU A 135 -5.38 6.48 -0.18
CA GLU A 135 -4.04 5.95 0.12
C GLU A 135 -4.08 4.84 1.18
N MET A 136 -4.86 5.03 2.26
CA MET A 136 -5.04 4.00 3.29
C MET A 136 -5.68 2.72 2.73
N LEU A 137 -6.68 2.85 1.85
CA LEU A 137 -7.33 1.70 1.22
C LEU A 137 -6.40 0.98 0.23
N ILE A 138 -5.63 1.72 -0.56
CA ILE A 138 -4.61 1.14 -1.46
C ILE A 138 -3.62 0.32 -0.65
N ASN A 139 -3.07 0.89 0.44
CA ASN A 139 -2.14 0.19 1.33
C ASN A 139 -2.78 -1.05 1.97
N ALA A 140 -4.06 -0.99 2.36
CA ALA A 140 -4.78 -2.14 2.90
C ALA A 140 -4.92 -3.26 1.88
N VAL A 141 -5.32 -2.93 0.64
CA VAL A 141 -5.40 -3.90 -0.47
C VAL A 141 -4.05 -4.54 -0.76
N GLU A 142 -2.98 -3.75 -0.79
CA GLU A 142 -1.62 -4.25 -0.98
C GLU A 142 -1.19 -5.18 0.16
N THR A 143 -1.44 -4.78 1.40
CA THR A 143 -1.12 -5.57 2.60
C THR A 143 -1.88 -6.90 2.62
N ASP A 144 -3.18 -6.88 2.31
CA ASP A 144 -4.01 -8.07 2.23
C ASP A 144 -3.53 -9.01 1.12
N SER A 145 -3.18 -8.46 -0.04
CA SER A 145 -2.60 -9.21 -1.15
C SER A 145 -1.29 -9.89 -0.75
N GLN A 146 -0.35 -9.14 -0.16
CA GLN A 146 0.92 -9.68 0.31
C GLN A 146 0.75 -10.76 1.40
N SER A 147 -0.17 -10.53 2.34
CA SER A 147 -0.52 -11.47 3.41
C SER A 147 -1.06 -12.78 2.82
N ASN A 148 -2.00 -12.71 1.88
CA ASN A 148 -2.57 -13.88 1.24
C ASN A 148 -1.55 -14.64 0.37
N GLN A 149 -0.70 -13.92 -0.37
CA GLN A 149 0.41 -14.53 -1.12
C GLN A 149 1.40 -15.25 -0.20
N SER A 150 1.70 -14.68 0.95
CA SER A 150 2.57 -15.29 1.96
C SER A 150 1.94 -16.55 2.57
N LYS A 151 0.63 -16.54 2.88
CA LYS A 151 -0.10 -17.75 3.32
C LYS A 151 -0.01 -18.87 2.29
N ILE A 152 -0.23 -18.57 1.01
CA ILE A 152 -0.09 -19.54 -0.09
C ILE A 152 1.33 -20.10 -0.12
N THR A 153 2.33 -19.21 -0.11
CA THR A 153 3.74 -19.60 -0.18
C THR A 153 4.14 -20.50 0.99
N ASN A 154 3.73 -20.15 2.21
CA ASN A 154 4.03 -20.91 3.41
C ASN A 154 3.43 -22.32 3.36
N ILE A 155 2.13 -22.43 3.03
CA ILE A 155 1.45 -23.72 2.92
C ILE A 155 2.07 -24.58 1.82
N MET A 156 2.35 -24.01 0.65
CA MET A 156 2.96 -24.75 -0.46
C MET A 156 4.38 -25.22 -0.14
N THR A 157 5.15 -24.40 0.58
CA THR A 157 6.50 -24.77 1.04
C THR A 157 6.45 -25.92 2.04
N LEU A 158 5.52 -25.87 2.99
CA LEU A 158 5.31 -26.94 3.95
C LEU A 158 4.92 -28.26 3.24
N LEU A 159 3.98 -28.20 2.30
CA LEU A 159 3.55 -29.37 1.52
C LEU A 159 4.71 -30.01 0.73
N ARG A 160 5.52 -29.20 0.04
CA ARG A 160 6.72 -29.70 -0.68
C ARG A 160 7.68 -30.40 0.27
N LYS A 161 8.00 -29.75 1.39
CA LYS A 161 8.89 -30.32 2.40
C LYS A 161 8.38 -31.66 2.92
N THR A 162 7.08 -31.77 3.23
CA THR A 162 6.47 -33.02 3.69
C THR A 162 6.53 -34.12 2.62
N ILE A 163 6.30 -33.78 1.35
CA ILE A 163 6.42 -34.73 0.22
C ILE A 163 7.87 -35.23 0.10
N ASP A 164 8.85 -34.32 0.11
CA ASP A 164 10.26 -34.65 -0.03
C ASP A 164 10.76 -35.53 1.13
N GLU A 165 10.37 -35.19 2.36
CA GLU A 165 10.69 -35.98 3.56
C GLU A 165 10.08 -37.39 3.49
N HIS A 166 8.83 -37.50 3.01
CA HIS A 166 8.16 -38.78 2.89
C HIS A 166 8.76 -39.65 1.78
N GLU A 167 9.11 -39.07 0.62
CA GLU A 167 9.83 -39.76 -0.44
C GLU A 167 11.16 -40.31 0.07
N LYS A 168 11.95 -39.47 0.76
CA LYS A 168 13.23 -39.87 1.33
C LYS A 168 13.08 -41.01 2.33
N ALA A 169 12.07 -40.95 3.19
CA ALA A 169 11.79 -42.01 4.16
C ALA A 169 11.47 -43.35 3.48
N MET A 170 10.60 -43.35 2.47
CA MET A 170 10.26 -44.57 1.71
C MET A 170 11.47 -45.17 1.01
N ARG A 171 12.29 -44.34 0.35
CA ARG A 171 13.54 -44.80 -0.29
C ARG A 171 14.52 -45.39 0.73
N GLN A 172 14.63 -44.76 1.90
CA GLN A 172 15.50 -45.24 2.95
C GLN A 172 15.05 -46.60 3.50
N GLN A 173 13.74 -46.82 3.64
CA GLN A 173 13.20 -48.12 4.04
C GLN A 173 13.56 -49.23 3.05
N ILE A 174 13.42 -48.97 1.75
CA ILE A 174 13.81 -49.90 0.68
C ILE A 174 15.30 -50.26 0.80
N LEU A 175 16.16 -49.24 0.93
CA LEU A 175 17.60 -49.45 1.07
C LEU A 175 17.95 -50.25 2.33
N THR A 176 17.30 -49.96 3.47
CA THR A 176 17.54 -50.71 4.71
C THR A 176 17.18 -52.19 4.55
N ILE A 177 16.02 -52.51 3.95
CA ILE A 177 15.61 -53.89 3.68
C ILE A 177 16.62 -54.58 2.75
N GLU A 178 17.03 -53.91 1.67
CA GLU A 178 18.02 -54.44 0.72
C GLU A 178 19.36 -54.73 1.40
N THR A 179 19.87 -53.79 2.19
CA THR A 179 21.16 -53.94 2.89
C THR A 179 21.15 -55.09 3.88
N GLU A 180 20.07 -55.26 4.64
CA GLU A 180 19.94 -56.35 5.61
C GLU A 180 19.85 -57.71 4.93
N GLN A 181 19.05 -57.84 3.86
CA GLN A 181 18.98 -59.10 3.09
C GLN A 181 20.33 -59.45 2.46
N LYS A 182 21.02 -58.47 1.85
CA LYS A 182 22.35 -58.68 1.28
C LYS A 182 23.35 -59.12 2.34
N LYS A 183 23.34 -58.49 3.51
CA LYS A 183 24.20 -58.86 4.63
C LYS A 183 23.98 -60.30 5.07
N GLN A 184 22.72 -60.71 5.27
CA GLN A 184 22.39 -62.10 5.66
C GLN A 184 22.89 -63.13 4.63
N LEU A 185 22.75 -62.83 3.34
CA LEU A 185 23.26 -63.69 2.26
C LEU A 185 24.79 -63.69 2.18
N GLU A 186 25.44 -62.56 2.41
CA GLU A 186 26.91 -62.46 2.45
C GLU A 186 27.51 -63.20 3.65
N ASP A 187 26.89 -63.12 4.82
CA ASP A 187 27.29 -63.88 6.01
C ASP A 187 27.15 -65.39 5.78
N TYR A 188 26.03 -65.81 5.17
CA TYR A 188 25.80 -67.20 4.76
C TYR A 188 26.86 -67.69 3.78
N LYS A 189 27.16 -66.90 2.74
CA LYS A 189 28.20 -67.21 1.74
C LYS A 189 29.58 -67.31 2.38
N THR A 190 29.90 -66.40 3.30
CA THR A 190 31.20 -66.36 4.00
C THR A 190 31.39 -67.60 4.86
N ARG A 191 30.35 -68.02 5.59
CA ARG A 191 30.38 -69.27 6.36
C ARG A 191 30.66 -70.49 5.47
N LEU A 192 29.95 -70.61 4.35
CA LEU A 192 30.17 -71.71 3.40
C LEU A 192 31.58 -71.72 2.81
N LYS A 193 32.14 -70.54 2.50
CA LYS A 193 33.53 -70.43 2.01
C LYS A 193 34.54 -70.91 3.06
N HIS A 194 34.33 -70.55 4.32
CA HIS A 194 35.18 -71.01 5.42
C HIS A 194 35.10 -72.54 5.61
N ASP A 195 33.88 -73.10 5.59
CA ASP A 195 33.68 -74.55 5.69
C ASP A 195 34.35 -75.30 4.52
N LEU A 196 34.28 -74.75 3.30
CA LEU A 196 34.96 -75.28 2.12
C LEU A 196 36.49 -75.23 2.24
N GLN A 197 37.04 -74.12 2.76
CA GLN A 197 38.48 -73.99 3.01
C GLN A 197 38.96 -75.03 4.04
N ASN A 198 38.22 -75.21 5.12
CA ASN A 198 38.53 -76.23 6.12
C ASN A 198 38.49 -77.64 5.55
N LEU A 199 37.49 -77.96 4.72
CA LEU A 199 37.39 -79.24 4.04
C LEU A 199 38.61 -79.49 3.14
N ASN A 200 39.00 -78.50 2.34
CA ASN A 200 40.18 -78.58 1.47
C ASN A 200 41.47 -78.77 2.27
N MET A 201 41.61 -78.10 3.41
CA MET A 201 42.77 -78.28 4.30
C MET A 201 42.80 -79.70 4.89
N GLN A 202 41.67 -80.22 5.35
CA GLN A 202 41.59 -81.60 5.83
C GLN A 202 41.96 -82.59 4.71
N LYS A 203 41.41 -82.40 3.50
CA LYS A 203 41.74 -83.23 2.33
C LYS A 203 43.26 -83.24 2.05
N ALA A 204 43.90 -82.07 2.02
CA ALA A 204 45.35 -81.97 1.79
C ALA A 204 46.16 -82.70 2.88
N ASN A 205 45.76 -82.59 4.15
CA ASN A 205 46.39 -83.33 5.25
C ASN A 205 46.31 -84.86 5.05
N PHE A 206 45.18 -85.37 4.58
CA PHE A 206 45.02 -86.79 4.25
C PHE A 206 45.86 -87.22 3.05
N GLU A 207 45.86 -86.44 1.97
CA GLU A 207 46.67 -86.70 0.77
C GLU A 207 48.16 -86.76 1.11
N MET A 208 48.63 -85.88 2.00
CA MET A 208 50.01 -85.89 2.51
C MET A 208 50.32 -87.16 3.33
N LEU A 209 49.46 -87.53 4.29
CA LEU A 209 49.64 -88.75 5.08
C LEU A 209 49.65 -90.00 4.20
N PHE A 210 48.75 -90.06 3.22
CA PHE A 210 48.70 -91.16 2.24
C PHE A 210 49.98 -91.24 1.41
N SER A 211 50.46 -90.12 0.88
CA SER A 211 51.69 -90.03 0.09
C SER A 211 52.93 -90.44 0.87
N SER A 212 52.96 -90.19 2.18
CA SER A 212 54.05 -90.60 3.08
C SER A 212 54.13 -92.12 3.33
N LYS A 213 53.16 -92.90 2.84
CA LYS A 213 53.01 -94.35 3.07
C LYS A 213 52.99 -94.75 4.56
N ASN A 214 52.69 -93.82 5.46
CA ASN A 214 52.56 -94.08 6.90
C ASN A 214 51.13 -94.56 7.23
N TYR A 215 50.84 -95.81 6.84
CA TYR A 215 49.50 -96.38 6.96
C TYR A 215 49.04 -96.58 8.40
N ILE A 216 49.95 -96.78 9.36
CA ILE A 216 49.61 -96.92 10.78
C ILE A 216 49.03 -95.59 11.30
N LYS A 217 49.71 -94.47 11.05
CA LYS A 217 49.24 -93.14 11.47
C LYS A 217 47.96 -92.73 10.75
N LEU A 218 47.80 -93.11 9.48
CA LEU A 218 46.56 -92.89 8.73
C LEU A 218 45.37 -93.65 9.35
N LEU A 219 45.57 -94.91 9.75
CA LEU A 219 44.51 -95.70 10.39
C LEU A 219 44.14 -95.16 11.77
N GLN A 220 45.10 -94.58 12.50
CA GLN A 220 44.84 -93.91 13.79
C GLN A 220 43.95 -92.66 13.65
N THR A 221 43.93 -92.00 12.49
CA THR A 221 43.08 -90.80 12.27
C THR A 221 41.68 -91.12 11.77
N LYS A 222 41.39 -92.38 11.43
CA LYS A 222 40.10 -92.81 10.83
C LYS A 222 38.88 -92.35 11.63
N GLN A 223 38.88 -92.61 12.94
CA GLN A 223 37.74 -92.25 13.80
C GLN A 223 37.53 -90.74 13.87
N GLY A 224 38.61 -89.95 13.96
CA GLY A 224 38.52 -88.49 13.95
C GLY A 224 38.01 -87.93 12.63
N PHE A 225 38.32 -88.60 11.50
CA PHE A 225 37.78 -88.25 10.19
C PHE A 225 36.29 -88.55 10.08
N ASP A 226 35.87 -89.75 10.47
CA ASP A 226 34.46 -90.15 10.46
C ASP A 226 33.63 -89.18 11.32
N ASP A 227 34.15 -88.81 12.50
CA ASP A 227 33.54 -87.79 13.36
C ASP A 227 33.48 -86.41 12.71
N TYR A 228 34.55 -85.97 12.03
CA TYR A 228 34.58 -84.70 11.29
C TYR A 228 33.54 -84.67 10.17
N VAL A 229 33.48 -85.73 9.35
CA VAL A 229 32.51 -85.85 8.25
C VAL A 229 31.09 -85.85 8.78
N ASN A 230 30.81 -86.63 9.82
CA ASN A 230 29.48 -86.68 10.44
C ASN A 230 29.04 -85.33 10.99
N ARG A 231 29.92 -84.64 11.75
CA ARG A 231 29.63 -83.30 12.28
C ARG A 231 29.41 -82.26 11.18
N THR A 232 30.26 -82.26 10.15
CA THR A 232 30.18 -81.29 9.05
C THR A 232 28.93 -81.51 8.20
N ASN A 233 28.61 -82.77 7.88
CA ASN A 233 27.37 -83.12 7.19
C ASN A 233 26.12 -82.76 7.99
N ALA A 234 26.12 -82.99 9.31
CA ALA A 234 25.03 -82.56 10.19
C ALA A 234 24.89 -81.03 10.22
N ALA A 235 25.99 -80.31 10.33
CA ALA A 235 26.01 -78.85 10.30
C ALA A 235 25.48 -78.30 8.97
N LEU A 236 25.91 -78.84 7.83
CA LEU A 236 25.42 -78.46 6.50
C LEU A 236 23.92 -78.76 6.32
N LYS A 237 23.44 -79.91 6.80
CA LYS A 237 21.99 -80.23 6.78
C LYS A 237 21.16 -79.26 7.61
N SER A 238 21.72 -78.77 8.71
CA SER A 238 21.04 -77.80 9.60
C SER A 238 21.11 -76.36 9.09
N LEU A 239 22.06 -76.06 8.21
CA LEU A 239 22.31 -74.71 7.70
C LEU A 239 21.25 -74.36 6.64
N LYS A 240 20.36 -73.42 6.97
CA LYS A 240 19.31 -72.96 6.07
C LYS A 240 19.75 -71.73 5.29
N MET A 241 19.51 -71.74 3.98
CA MET A 241 19.69 -70.56 3.14
C MET A 241 18.65 -69.49 3.51
N PRO A 242 19.08 -68.23 3.76
CA PRO A 242 18.14 -67.12 3.92
C PRO A 242 17.28 -66.99 2.66
N SER A 243 15.96 -66.88 2.84
CA SER A 243 15.03 -66.68 1.72
C SER A 243 15.01 -65.21 1.30
N ARG A 244 14.89 -64.94 0.00
CA ARG A 244 14.65 -63.58 -0.49
C ARG A 244 13.22 -63.19 -0.14
N THR A 245 13.04 -62.14 0.67
CA THR A 245 11.71 -61.57 0.91
C THR A 245 11.38 -60.60 -0.22
N GLU A 246 10.33 -60.88 -0.98
CA GLU A 246 9.73 -59.92 -1.90
C GLU A 246 8.94 -58.88 -1.10
N TYR A 247 9.05 -57.61 -1.49
CA TYR A 247 8.33 -56.51 -0.86
C TYR A 247 7.83 -55.55 -1.93
N TYR A 248 6.73 -54.86 -1.63
CA TYR A 248 6.15 -53.81 -2.46
C TYR A 248 5.66 -52.68 -1.57
N LEU A 249 5.63 -51.47 -2.12
CA LEU A 249 5.03 -50.32 -1.44
C LEU A 249 3.51 -50.35 -1.68
N GLU A 250 2.75 -50.32 -0.61
CA GLU A 250 1.29 -50.24 -0.66
C GLU A 250 0.80 -48.80 -0.78
N ARG A 251 -0.43 -48.63 -1.26
CA ARG A 251 -1.17 -47.36 -1.22
C ARG A 251 -0.57 -46.21 -2.02
N LEU A 252 0.35 -46.48 -2.95
CA LEU A 252 0.89 -45.46 -3.86
C LEU A 252 -0.21 -44.83 -4.75
N ASP A 253 -1.27 -45.58 -5.04
CA ASP A 253 -2.49 -45.11 -5.71
C ASP A 253 -3.16 -43.93 -4.98
N GLN A 254 -3.06 -43.88 -3.66
CA GLN A 254 -3.66 -42.79 -2.87
C GLN A 254 -2.99 -41.44 -3.10
N LEU A 255 -1.77 -41.42 -3.65
CA LEU A 255 -1.11 -40.18 -4.04
C LEU A 255 -1.87 -39.46 -5.17
N GLN A 256 -2.57 -40.20 -6.04
CA GLN A 256 -3.44 -39.61 -7.07
C GLN A 256 -4.63 -38.87 -6.47
N ILE A 257 -5.22 -39.41 -5.38
CA ILE A 257 -6.32 -38.76 -4.66
C ILE A 257 -5.85 -37.46 -4.03
N ILE A 258 -4.63 -37.44 -3.45
CA ILE A 258 -4.04 -36.23 -2.88
C ILE A 258 -3.83 -35.18 -3.98
N GLN A 259 -3.30 -35.59 -5.14
CA GLN A 259 -3.13 -34.70 -6.28
C GLN A 259 -4.46 -34.06 -6.71
N GLU A 260 -5.53 -34.83 -6.79
CA GLU A 260 -6.84 -34.32 -7.17
C GLU A 260 -7.41 -33.36 -6.13
N LYS A 261 -7.24 -33.66 -4.83
CA LYS A 261 -7.62 -32.72 -3.75
C LYS A 261 -6.86 -31.40 -3.83
N ILE A 262 -5.57 -31.43 -4.16
CA ILE A 262 -4.77 -30.21 -4.34
C ILE A 262 -5.35 -29.32 -5.46
N LYS A 263 -5.77 -29.91 -6.59
CA LYS A 263 -6.40 -29.14 -7.69
C LYS A 263 -7.71 -28.47 -7.29
N GLN A 264 -8.41 -29.02 -6.29
CA GLN A 264 -9.70 -28.49 -5.84
C GLN A 264 -9.56 -27.40 -4.75
N CYS A 265 -8.37 -27.22 -4.19
CA CYS A 265 -8.08 -26.21 -3.17
C CYS A 265 -7.80 -24.82 -3.77
N GLY A 266 -8.08 -23.75 -3.02
CA GLY A 266 -7.66 -22.39 -3.37
C GLY A 266 -8.62 -21.62 -4.28
N ARG A 267 -9.91 -21.60 -3.96
CA ARG A 267 -10.88 -20.76 -4.67
C ARG A 267 -10.78 -19.31 -4.17
N TYR A 268 -10.77 -18.36 -5.12
CA TYR A 268 -11.01 -16.96 -4.80
C TYR A 268 -12.45 -16.83 -4.29
N VAL A 269 -12.61 -16.23 -3.11
CA VAL A 269 -13.90 -15.87 -2.55
C VAL A 269 -13.85 -14.38 -2.31
N GLU A 270 -14.66 -13.64 -3.06
CA GLU A 270 -14.91 -12.24 -2.78
C GLU A 270 -15.78 -12.18 -1.52
N VAL A 271 -15.27 -11.55 -0.47
CA VAL A 271 -16.06 -11.29 0.74
C VAL A 271 -16.71 -9.94 0.53
N GLU A 272 -18.05 -9.91 0.43
CA GLU A 272 -18.77 -8.65 0.35
C GLU A 272 -18.43 -7.78 1.56
N PRO A 273 -18.18 -6.47 1.36
CA PRO A 273 -17.91 -5.56 2.47
C PRO A 273 -19.08 -5.60 3.45
N TYR A 274 -18.77 -5.73 4.75
CA TYR A 274 -19.78 -5.71 5.81
C TYR A 274 -20.59 -4.42 5.74
N GLN A 275 -21.91 -4.53 5.60
CA GLN A 275 -22.85 -3.42 5.53
C GLN A 275 -23.84 -3.49 6.70
N ASN A 276 -24.09 -2.35 7.33
CA ASN A 276 -25.16 -2.20 8.32
C ASN A 276 -26.04 -0.99 7.94
N ALA A 277 -26.93 -1.20 6.98
CA ALA A 277 -27.77 -0.14 6.42
C ALA A 277 -28.63 0.60 7.47
N GLN A 278 -29.01 -0.07 8.57
CA GLN A 278 -29.75 0.57 9.67
C GLN A 278 -28.87 1.55 10.45
N LEU A 279 -27.63 1.18 10.72
CA LEU A 279 -26.64 2.03 11.36
C LEU A 279 -26.23 3.20 10.47
N GLU A 280 -25.98 2.94 9.17
CA GLU A 280 -25.60 3.96 8.20
C GLU A 280 -26.69 5.04 8.04
N LYS A 281 -27.95 4.62 7.90
CA LYS A 281 -29.10 5.52 7.81
C LYS A 281 -29.26 6.37 9.07
N TRP A 282 -29.11 5.75 10.25
CA TRP A 282 -29.23 6.45 11.52
C TRP A 282 -28.12 7.50 11.71
N ILE A 283 -26.87 7.20 11.31
CA ILE A 283 -25.76 8.16 11.37
C ILE A 283 -26.00 9.32 10.40
N ALA A 284 -26.49 9.06 9.19
CA ALA A 284 -26.82 10.11 8.23
C ALA A 284 -27.91 11.07 8.75
N GLU A 285 -28.89 10.55 9.50
CA GLU A 285 -29.98 11.33 10.08
C GLU A 285 -29.58 12.14 11.32
N ASN A 286 -28.56 11.71 12.07
CA ASN A 286 -28.23 12.27 13.39
C ASN A 286 -26.80 12.88 13.51
N GLY A 287 -25.92 12.65 12.53
CA GLY A 287 -24.47 12.86 12.66
C GLY A 287 -23.92 14.21 12.19
N THR A 288 -24.74 15.12 11.64
CA THR A 288 -24.21 16.31 10.96
C THR A 288 -23.86 17.49 11.88
N ASN A 289 -24.18 17.49 13.19
CA ASN A 289 -23.78 18.60 14.09
C ASN A 289 -23.84 18.27 15.62
N GLN A 290 -23.89 17.00 16.04
CA GLN A 290 -23.94 16.62 17.47
C GLN A 290 -23.08 15.39 17.79
N ILE A 291 -22.61 15.29 19.04
CA ILE A 291 -21.92 14.11 19.58
C ILE A 291 -22.91 12.93 19.57
N LEU A 292 -22.66 11.92 18.72
CA LEU A 292 -23.48 10.70 18.68
C LEU A 292 -23.33 9.92 20.00
N ASN A 293 -24.43 9.72 20.71
CA ASN A 293 -24.46 8.83 21.87
C ASN A 293 -24.67 7.38 21.41
N LEU A 294 -23.61 6.56 21.50
CA LEU A 294 -23.59 5.17 21.04
C LEU A 294 -23.75 4.15 22.18
N LYS A 295 -23.86 4.59 23.45
CA LYS A 295 -23.77 3.71 24.63
C LYS A 295 -24.89 2.66 24.74
N ASP A 296 -26.05 2.94 24.17
CA ASP A 296 -27.22 2.05 24.26
C ASP A 296 -27.41 1.17 23.01
N ARG A 297 -26.45 1.19 22.07
CA ARG A 297 -26.48 0.33 20.88
C ARG A 297 -25.48 -0.81 21.04
N ASN A 298 -25.96 -2.05 20.88
CA ASN A 298 -25.12 -3.24 20.76
C ASN A 298 -24.43 -3.23 19.38
N LEU A 299 -23.31 -2.52 19.28
CA LEU A 299 -22.49 -2.43 18.07
C LEU A 299 -21.39 -3.49 18.10
N THR A 300 -21.16 -4.15 16.97
CA THR A 300 -20.05 -5.08 16.77
C THR A 300 -18.78 -4.36 16.29
N ASP A 301 -17.61 -5.02 16.30
CA ASP A 301 -16.36 -4.42 15.79
C ASP A 301 -16.48 -3.93 14.33
N PRO A 302 -17.15 -4.66 13.41
CA PRO A 302 -17.48 -4.16 12.07
C PRO A 302 -18.38 -2.91 12.06
N ASP A 303 -19.36 -2.83 12.97
CA ASP A 303 -20.25 -1.66 13.11
C ASP A 303 -19.48 -0.41 13.53
N MET A 304 -18.51 -0.56 14.44
CA MET A 304 -17.64 0.53 14.86
C MET A 304 -16.76 1.05 13.71
N LYS A 305 -16.41 0.19 12.75
CA LYS A 305 -15.71 0.58 11.53
C LYS A 305 -16.61 1.41 10.60
N ILE A 306 -17.87 0.99 10.41
CA ILE A 306 -18.88 1.77 9.68
C ILE A 306 -19.10 3.14 10.34
N VAL A 307 -19.24 3.18 11.66
CA VAL A 307 -19.43 4.43 12.42
C VAL A 307 -18.24 5.36 12.25
N ALA A 308 -17.01 4.84 12.35
CA ALA A 308 -15.80 5.62 12.14
C ALA A 308 -15.68 6.16 10.70
N ASP A 309 -16.06 5.37 9.70
CA ASP A 309 -15.96 5.75 8.29
C ASP A 309 -17.04 6.78 7.90
N LEU A 310 -18.22 6.74 8.51
CA LEU A 310 -19.31 7.68 8.25
C LEU A 310 -19.21 8.98 9.04
N LEU A 311 -18.82 8.94 10.32
CA LEU A 311 -18.61 10.15 11.12
C LEU A 311 -17.52 11.06 10.55
N ARG A 312 -16.55 10.51 9.81
CA ARG A 312 -15.50 11.29 9.12
C ARG A 312 -15.95 11.92 7.80
N LYS A 313 -17.10 11.50 7.25
CA LYS A 313 -17.69 12.11 6.03
C LYS A 313 -18.59 13.31 6.34
N SER A 314 -19.01 13.49 7.60
CA SER A 314 -19.99 14.49 8.03
C SER A 314 -19.42 15.72 8.76
N THR A 315 -18.09 15.83 8.89
CA THR A 315 -17.35 17.00 9.42
C THR A 315 -16.58 17.70 8.31
#